data_AF-A0A4V2BVL6-F1
#
_entry.id   AF-A0A4V2BVL6-F1
#
_cell.length_a   1.000
_cell.length_b   1.000
_cell.length_c   1.000
_cell.angle_alpha   90.00
_cell.angle_beta   90.00
_cell.angle_gamma   90.00
#
_symmetry.space_group_name_H-M   'P 1'
#
loop_
_entity.id
_entity.type
_entity.pdbx_description
1 polymer ?
#
loop_
_entity_poly.entity_id
_entity_poly.type
_entity_poly.pdbx_seq_one_letter_code
_entity_poly.pdbx_strand_id
1 'polypeptide(L)' 'MLTVDLRDYKCPQQFIQFKLGLNKAISVKQPVTFTFNAAEATDDMQRFLEKHHYHFKIDLELGVLTVEPIRV' A
#
# COMPACT_ATOMS: atom_id res chain seq x y z
N MET A 1 8.20 -11.22 3.19
CA MET A 1 7.07 -10.41 2.71
C MET A 1 6.40 -9.80 3.93
N LEU A 2 6.25 -8.47 3.97
CA LEU A 2 5.57 -7.77 5.05
C LEU A 2 4.06 -7.72 4.80
N THR A 3 3.28 -7.68 5.88
CA THR A 3 1.83 -7.45 5.83
C THR A 3 1.48 -6.25 6.69
N VAL A 4 0.56 -5.42 6.20
CA VAL A 4 0.07 -4.23 6.91
C VAL A 4 -1.43 -4.16 6.77
N ASP A 5 -2.15 -4.24 7.89
CA ASP A 5 -3.59 -4.08 7.88
C ASP A 5 -3.96 -2.60 8.01
N LEU A 6 -4.69 -2.10 7.01
CA LEU A 6 -5.16 -0.72 6.93
C LEU A 6 -6.65 -0.58 7.27
N ARG A 7 -7.37 -1.68 7.52
CA ARG A 7 -8.84 -1.67 7.66
C ARG A 7 -9.36 -0.92 8.88
N ASP A 8 -8.55 -0.80 9.93
CA ASP A 8 -8.91 -0.08 11.16
C ASP A 8 -8.67 1.44 11.04
N TYR A 9 -8.01 1.90 9.98
CA TYR A 9 -7.64 3.30 9.81
C TYR A 9 -8.52 3.96 8.76
N LYS A 10 -9.03 5.15 9.08
CA LYS A 10 -9.76 6.00 8.12
C LYS A 10 -8.82 7.02 7.48
N CYS A 11 -9.22 7.58 6.33
CA CYS A 11 -8.53 8.73 5.77
C CYS A 11 -8.51 9.91 6.79
N PRO A 12 -7.35 10.57 7.04
CA PRO A 12 -6.05 10.42 6.37
C PRO A 12 -5.07 9.42 7.03
N GLN A 13 -5.42 8.85 8.19
CA GLN A 13 -4.55 7.93 8.93
C GLN A 13 -4.17 6.69 8.10
N GLN A 14 -5.12 6.19 7.30
CA GLN A 14 -4.90 5.05 6.41
C GLN A 14 -3.73 5.30 5.43
N PHE A 15 -3.68 6.49 4.83
CA PHE A 15 -2.62 6.87 3.90
C PHE A 15 -1.27 7.07 4.60
N ILE A 16 -1.27 7.53 5.86
CA ILE A 16 -0.06 7.63 6.66
C ILE A 16 0.49 6.24 6.98
N GLN A 17 -0.36 5.31 7.42
CA GLN A 17 0.03 3.92 7.71
C GLN A 17 0.56 3.19 6.47
N PHE A 18 -0.09 3.42 5.32
CA PHE A 18 0.41 2.96 4.02
C PHE A 18 1.87 3.43 3.78
N LYS A 19 2.16 4.72 3.93
CA LYS A 19 3.54 5.24 3.74
C LYS A 19 4.54 4.65 4.72
N LEU A 20 4.15 4.51 6.00
CA LEU A 20 5.01 3.90 7.02
C LEU A 20 5.32 2.43 6.69
N GLY A 21 4.31 1.67 6.29
CA GLY A 21 4.47 0.29 5.85
C GLY A 21 5.37 0.17 4.62
N LEU A 22 5.20 1.06 3.65
CA LEU A 22 6.02 1.08 2.43
C LEU A 22 7.48 1.44 2.75
N ASN A 23 7.72 2.44 3.60
CA ASN A 23 9.07 2.81 4.04
C ASN A 23 9.77 1.65 4.75
N LYS A 24 9.05 0.91 5.60
CA LYS A 24 9.57 -0.28 6.26
C LYS A 24 9.95 -1.35 5.23
N ALA A 25 9.08 -1.61 4.25
CA ALA A 25 9.30 -2.57 3.18
C ALA A 25 10.57 -2.28 2.38
N ILE A 26 10.77 -1.01 2.03
CA ILE A 26 11.98 -0.52 1.34
C ILE A 26 13.22 -0.73 2.21
N SER A 27 13.16 -0.33 3.49
CA SER A 27 14.30 -0.47 4.41
C SER A 27 14.76 -1.92 4.59
N VAL A 28 13.83 -2.87 4.54
CA VAL A 28 14.14 -4.31 4.68
C VAL A 28 14.26 -5.03 3.34
N LYS A 29 14.10 -4.30 2.22
CA LYS A 29 14.13 -4.82 0.84
C LYS A 29 13.21 -6.03 0.62
N GLN A 30 11.98 -5.96 1.15
CA GLN A 30 10.97 -7.00 0.96
C GLN A 30 9.66 -6.43 0.42
N PRO A 31 8.91 -7.21 -0.38
CA PRO A 31 7.56 -6.82 -0.79
C PRO A 31 6.65 -6.65 0.42
N VAL A 32 5.64 -5.79 0.26
CA VAL A 32 4.60 -5.54 1.28
C VAL A 32 3.22 -5.71 0.69
N THR A 33 2.35 -6.38 1.44
CA THR A 33 0.93 -6.51 1.14
C THR A 33 0.12 -5.70 2.15
N PHE A 34 -0.70 -4.79 1.64
CA PHE A 34 -1.66 -4.00 2.38
C PHE A 34 -3.06 -4.60 2.24
N THR A 35 -3.80 -4.70 3.34
CA THR A 35 -5.24 -5.02 3.32
C THR A 35 -6.05 -3.80 3.70
N PHE A 36 -7.10 -3.49 2.95
CA PHE A 36 -7.96 -2.33 3.16
C PHE A 36 -9.43 -2.70 2.89
N ASN A 37 -10.36 -1.84 3.31
CA ASN A 37 -11.76 -2.04 3.01
C ASN A 37 -12.01 -1.68 1.54
N ALA A 38 -12.49 -2.62 0.72
CA ALA A 38 -12.79 -2.40 -0.70
C ALA A 38 -13.78 -1.24 -0.95
N ALA A 39 -14.61 -0.92 0.05
CA ALA A 39 -15.56 0.19 0.01
C ALA A 39 -14.90 1.58 0.23
N GLU A 40 -13.66 1.63 0.71
CA GLU A 40 -12.93 2.88 0.93
C GLU A 40 -12.07 3.26 -0.30
N ALA A 41 -12.00 4.55 -0.58
CA ALA A 41 -11.23 5.07 -1.70
C ALA A 41 -9.73 4.81 -1.49
N THR A 42 -9.10 4.15 -2.47
CA THR A 42 -7.65 3.87 -2.47
C THR A 42 -6.89 4.61 -3.56
N ASP A 43 -7.55 5.54 -4.24
CA ASP A 43 -7.00 6.34 -5.33
C ASP A 43 -5.71 7.08 -4.93
N ASP A 44 -5.64 7.59 -3.70
CA ASP A 44 -4.44 8.29 -3.21
C ASP A 44 -3.23 7.36 -3.08
N MET A 45 -3.44 6.10 -2.70
CA MET A 45 -2.38 5.09 -2.63
C MET A 45 -1.89 4.74 -4.03
N GLN A 46 -2.80 4.49 -4.97
CA GLN A 46 -2.44 4.18 -6.36
C GLN A 46 -1.70 5.34 -7.03
N ARG A 47 -2.25 6.56 -6.95
CA ARG A 47 -1.62 7.77 -7.50
C ARG A 47 -0.22 8.00 -6.92
N PHE A 48 -0.03 7.73 -5.62
CA PHE A 48 1.28 7.82 -4.99
C PHE A 48 2.26 6.80 -5.60
N LEU A 49 1.83 5.54 -5.75
CA LEU A 49 2.69 4.48 -6.29
C LEU A 49 3.07 4.75 -7.75
N GLU A 50 2.12 5.16 -8.58
CA GLU A 50 2.35 5.52 -9.98
C GLU A 50 3.30 6.71 -10.10
N LYS A 51 3.06 7.79 -9.34
CA LYS A 51 3.92 8.98 -9.33
C LYS A 51 5.38 8.67 -8.96
N HIS A 52 5.58 7.67 -8.11
CA HIS A 52 6.90 7.26 -7.64
C HIS A 52 7.44 6.01 -8.35
N HIS A 53 6.80 5.59 -9.44
CA HIS A 53 7.21 4.46 -10.29
C HIS A 53 7.43 3.15 -9.52
N TYR A 54 6.56 2.85 -8.55
CA TYR A 54 6.59 1.54 -7.91
C TYR A 54 5.97 0.48 -8.81
N HIS A 55 6.49 -0.74 -8.73
CA HIS A 55 5.78 -1.90 -9.24
C HIS A 55 4.78 -2.40 -8.19
N PHE A 56 3.50 -2.52 -8.56
CA PHE A 56 2.46 -2.97 -7.66
C PHE A 56 1.35 -3.73 -8.38
N LYS A 57 0.62 -4.54 -7.62
CA LYS A 57 -0.60 -5.21 -8.04
C LYS A 57 -1.70 -4.88 -7.03
N ILE A 58 -2.86 -4.46 -7.53
CA ILE A 58 -4.03 -4.18 -6.71
C ILE A 58 -5.19 -5.10 -7.11
N ASP A 59 -5.89 -5.59 -6.10
CA ASP A 59 -7.14 -6.32 -6.20
C ASP A 59 -8.18 -5.55 -5.39
N LEU A 60 -9.03 -4.81 -6.10
CA LEU A 60 -10.03 -3.94 -5.47
C LEU A 60 -11.19 -4.74 -4.88
N GLU A 61 -11.49 -5.93 -5.41
CA GLU A 61 -12.57 -6.77 -4.89
C GLU A 61 -12.17 -7.39 -3.55
N LEU A 62 -10.91 -7.80 -3.41
CA LEU A 62 -10.38 -8.37 -2.18
C LEU A 62 -9.85 -7.31 -1.20
N GLY A 63 -9.70 -6.06 -1.64
CA GLY A 63 -9.12 -5.00 -0.82
C GLY A 63 -7.64 -5.25 -0.53
N VAL A 64 -6.88 -5.72 -1.53
CA VAL A 64 -5.47 -6.11 -1.38
C VAL A 64 -4.59 -5.32 -2.33
N LEU A 65 -3.50 -4.77 -1.81
CA LEU A 65 -2.47 -4.07 -2.59
C LEU A 65 -1.10 -4.65 -2.25
N THR A 66 -0.42 -5.25 -3.22
CA THR A 66 0.95 -5.73 -3.06
C THR A 66 1.91 -4.80 -3.80
N VAL A 67 2.97 -4.37 -3.13
CA VAL A 67 3.97 -3.43 -3.66
C VAL A 67 5.36 -4.00 -3.52
N GLU A 68 6.13 -3.95 -4.61
CA GLU A 68 7.55 -4.30 -4.59
C GLU A 68 8.38 -3.18 -3.96
N PRO A 69 9.46 -3.50 -3.22
CA PRO A 69 10.30 -2.51 -2.54
C PRO A 69 11.29 -1.81 -3.48
N ILE A 70 11.05 -1.88 -4.80
CA ILE A 70 11.91 -1.38 -5.87
C ILE A 70 11.11 -0.37 -6.69
N ARG A 71 11.75 0.75 -7.02
CA ARG A 71 11.21 1.75 -7.96
C ARG A 71 11.83 1.52 -9.33
N VAL A 72 11.05 1.70 -10.38
CA VAL A 72 11.46 1.58 -11.78
C VAL A 72 11.93 2.93 -12.30
#